data_AF-A0A944BQV8-F1
#
_entry.id   AF-A0A944BQV8-F1
#
_cell.length_a   1.000
_cell.length_b   1.000
_cell.length_c   1.000
_cell.angle_alpha   90.00
_cell.angle_beta   90.00
_cell.angle_gamma   90.00
#
_symmetry.space_group_name_H-M   'P 1'
#
loop_
_entity.id
_entity.type
_entity.pdbx_description
1 polymer ?
#
loop_
_entity_poly.entity_id
_entity_poly.type
_entity_poly.pdbx_seq_one_letter_code
_entity_poly.pdbx_strand_id
1 'polypeptide(L)'
;MNQYSQEDKRRRQMKLSGKAAAASKEKRTILIIVSCILAIILIAGTIALVKHFKKPETPFVPSQSEPAASEQQTEAPTQTQAPETTTSLSGDVTVTDYSATMYSTTVTLNVRSAPSTDSQILGQLGQDTPIKVTGKCSNGWFRIDFNGQTGYCSEKYLKGSQDLSDKPYYIKVNRTQNIVIVYTKDANGGYTVPYKAMVCSVGLNDATPTGSYNTTDKYTWRLLSGNVYGQYATRITGHYLFHSVPYVTQNKADLEYEEFNKLGEAASLGCIRLSVEDAKWIYDNCPKGTPVTIYDSNDPEPLAKPTPIRIDTNDSRRVWDPTDPDPSNPWRQ
;
A
#
# COMPACT_ATOMS: atom_id res chain seq x y z
N MET A 1 -64.97 -21.69 16.87
CA MET A 1 -63.65 -21.95 17.46
C MET A 1 -63.09 -20.62 17.94
N ASN A 2 -62.86 -20.47 19.24
CA ASN A 2 -62.80 -19.17 19.94
C ASN A 2 -61.53 -18.37 19.60
N GLN A 3 -61.67 -17.11 19.14
CA GLN A 3 -60.53 -16.24 18.76
C GLN A 3 -59.52 -16.05 19.91
N TYR A 4 -60.02 -16.10 21.14
CA TYR A 4 -59.22 -16.03 22.37
C TYR A 4 -58.15 -17.14 22.46
N SER A 5 -58.45 -18.35 21.97
CA SER A 5 -57.53 -19.49 22.01
C SER A 5 -56.38 -19.36 21.01
N GLN A 6 -56.59 -18.64 19.90
CA GLN A 6 -55.56 -18.45 18.88
C GLN A 6 -54.57 -17.34 19.27
N GLU A 7 -55.05 -16.31 19.96
CA GLU A 7 -54.20 -15.23 20.45
C GLU A 7 -53.27 -15.70 21.57
N ASP A 8 -53.75 -16.54 22.48
CA ASP A 8 -52.93 -17.16 23.52
C ASP A 8 -51.85 -18.08 22.96
N LYS A 9 -52.17 -18.84 21.90
CA LYS A 9 -51.18 -19.67 21.19
C LYS A 9 -50.09 -18.82 20.54
N ARG A 10 -50.47 -17.71 19.88
CA ARG A 10 -49.51 -16.75 19.30
C ARG A 10 -48.62 -16.10 20.36
N ARG A 11 -49.17 -15.65 21.48
CA ARG A 11 -48.41 -15.04 22.59
C ARG A 11 -47.41 -16.03 23.20
N ARG A 12 -47.79 -17.31 23.35
CA ARG A 12 -46.87 -18.37 23.81
C ARG A 12 -45.76 -18.64 22.81
N GLN A 13 -46.07 -18.68 21.52
CA GLN A 13 -45.09 -18.92 20.46
C GLN A 13 -44.07 -17.77 20.35
N MET A 14 -44.52 -16.50 20.44
CA MET A 14 -43.61 -15.35 20.48
C MET A 14 -42.69 -15.35 21.70
N LYS A 15 -43.20 -15.70 22.90
CA LYS A 15 -42.37 -15.82 24.12
C LYS A 15 -41.33 -16.93 24.00
N LEU A 16 -41.67 -18.07 23.40
CA LEU A 16 -40.75 -19.18 23.16
C LEU A 16 -39.67 -18.81 22.13
N SER A 17 -40.07 -18.16 21.03
CA SER A 17 -39.15 -17.66 20.00
C SER A 17 -38.19 -16.60 20.54
N GLY A 18 -38.68 -15.67 21.38
CA GLY A 18 -37.85 -14.65 22.02
C GLY A 18 -36.82 -15.23 22.98
N LYS A 19 -37.20 -16.24 23.78
CA LYS A 19 -36.26 -16.96 24.65
C LYS A 19 -35.21 -17.75 23.87
N ALA A 20 -35.59 -18.39 22.77
CA ALA A 20 -34.64 -19.09 21.90
C ALA A 20 -33.65 -18.13 21.22
N ALA A 21 -34.12 -16.96 20.78
CA ALA A 21 -33.27 -15.93 20.19
C ALA A 21 -32.30 -15.32 21.22
N ALA A 22 -32.76 -15.07 22.46
CA ALA A 22 -31.91 -14.58 23.54
C ALA A 22 -30.82 -15.60 23.92
N ALA A 23 -31.17 -16.88 24.06
CA ALA A 23 -30.22 -17.95 24.35
C ALA A 23 -29.20 -18.17 23.21
N SER A 24 -29.62 -17.97 21.95
CA SER A 24 -28.71 -18.02 20.79
C SER A 24 -27.73 -16.84 20.79
N LYS A 25 -28.20 -15.63 21.14
CA LYS A 25 -27.37 -14.44 21.25
C LYS A 25 -26.34 -14.59 22.38
N GLU A 26 -26.74 -15.09 23.54
CA GLU A 26 -25.85 -15.34 24.68
C GLU A 26 -24.77 -16.37 24.37
N LYS A 27 -25.12 -17.49 23.71
CA LYS A 27 -24.14 -18.49 23.23
C LYS A 27 -23.15 -17.91 22.21
N ARG A 28 -23.61 -17.06 21.29
CA ARG A 28 -22.73 -16.37 20.33
C ARG A 28 -21.77 -15.40 21.02
N THR A 29 -22.27 -14.63 22.00
CA THR A 29 -21.43 -13.72 22.79
C THR A 29 -20.36 -14.48 23.58
N ILE A 30 -20.70 -15.59 24.22
CA ILE A 30 -19.74 -16.44 24.95
C ILE A 30 -18.68 -17.01 23.99
N LEU A 31 -19.09 -17.49 22.81
CA LEU A 31 -18.17 -18.04 21.81
C LEU A 31 -17.17 -16.98 21.31
N ILE A 32 -17.63 -15.74 21.10
CA ILE A 32 -16.77 -14.62 20.72
C ILE A 32 -15.76 -14.31 21.83
N ILE A 33 -16.21 -14.20 23.08
CA ILE A 33 -15.32 -13.92 24.22
C ILE A 33 -14.25 -15.00 24.38
N VAL A 34 -14.63 -16.29 24.31
CA VAL A 34 -13.68 -17.40 24.39
C VAL A 34 -12.67 -17.36 23.24
N SER A 35 -13.11 -17.04 22.02
CA SER A 35 -12.21 -16.90 20.86
C SER A 35 -11.21 -15.74 21.01
N CYS A 36 -11.64 -14.61 21.58
CA CYS A 36 -10.77 -13.47 21.85
C CYS A 36 -9.73 -13.79 22.94
N ILE A 37 -10.13 -14.50 23.99
CA ILE A 37 -9.23 -14.93 25.06
C ILE A 37 -8.16 -15.89 24.52
N LEU A 38 -8.55 -16.87 23.68
CA LEU A 38 -7.61 -17.80 23.06
C LEU A 38 -6.63 -17.08 22.11
N ALA A 39 -7.09 -16.08 21.35
CA ALA A 39 -6.23 -15.27 20.50
C ALA A 39 -5.21 -14.45 21.31
N ILE A 40 -5.63 -13.84 22.43
CA ILE A 40 -4.75 -13.07 23.32
C ILE A 40 -3.69 -13.99 23.95
N ILE A 41 -4.06 -15.21 24.36
CA ILE A 41 -3.11 -16.20 24.93
C ILE A 41 -2.08 -16.62 23.87
N LEU A 42 -2.49 -16.85 22.63
CA LEU A 42 -1.58 -17.18 21.52
C LEU A 42 -0.61 -16.02 21.23
N ILE A 43 -1.11 -14.78 21.17
CA ILE A 43 -0.28 -13.59 20.95
C ILE A 43 0.71 -13.39 22.10
N ALA A 44 0.28 -13.50 23.36
CA ALA A 44 1.15 -13.41 24.52
C ALA A 44 2.23 -14.51 24.51
N GLY A 45 1.88 -15.74 24.12
CA GLY A 45 2.81 -16.85 23.95
C GLY A 45 3.88 -16.57 22.87
N THR A 46 3.48 -16.00 21.72
CA THR A 46 4.43 -15.62 20.66
C THR A 46 5.37 -14.48 21.08
N ILE A 47 4.88 -13.50 21.83
CA ILE A 47 5.70 -12.39 22.36
C ILE A 47 6.71 -12.91 23.39
N ALA A 48 6.31 -13.84 24.26
CA ALA A 48 7.21 -14.47 25.23
C ALA A 48 8.32 -15.29 24.54
N LEU A 49 8.00 -15.98 23.44
CA LEU A 49 8.96 -16.73 22.64
C LEU A 49 9.98 -15.80 21.96
N VAL A 50 9.54 -14.68 21.38
CA VAL A 50 10.44 -13.70 20.72
C VAL A 50 11.38 -13.02 21.72
N LYS A 51 10.92 -12.73 22.95
CA LYS A 51 11.76 -12.15 24.00
C LYS A 51 12.87 -13.10 24.49
N HIS A 52 12.65 -14.41 24.41
CA HIS A 52 13.64 -15.42 24.82
C HIS A 52 14.73 -15.71 23.75
N PHE A 53 14.54 -15.25 22.50
CA PHE A 53 15.46 -15.48 21.38
C PHE A 53 16.17 -14.22 20.84
N LYS A 54 16.12 -13.09 21.57
CA LYS A 54 16.88 -11.90 21.18
C LYS A 54 18.35 -12.05 21.60
N LYS A 55 19.21 -12.45 20.66
CA LYS A 55 20.68 -12.51 20.80
C LYS A 55 21.23 -11.09 21.05
N PRO A 56 22.20 -10.89 21.95
CA PRO A 56 22.70 -9.55 22.25
C PRO A 56 23.50 -8.98 21.07
N GLU A 57 23.11 -7.78 20.64
CA GLU A 57 23.85 -6.98 19.66
C GLU A 57 25.10 -6.39 20.33
N THR A 58 26.26 -6.58 19.70
CA THR A 58 27.53 -5.96 20.09
C THR A 58 27.52 -4.47 19.74
N PRO A 59 27.93 -3.55 20.64
CA PRO A 59 27.89 -2.12 20.36
C PRO A 59 28.95 -1.70 19.33
N PHE A 60 28.51 -0.96 18.32
CA PHE A 60 29.36 -0.24 17.38
C PHE A 60 30.01 0.98 18.06
N VAL A 61 31.35 1.06 18.05
CA VAL A 61 32.11 2.22 18.55
C VAL A 61 32.38 3.16 17.37
N PRO A 62 31.97 4.45 17.43
CA PRO A 62 32.26 5.39 16.36
C PRO A 62 33.69 5.93 16.50
N SER A 63 34.50 5.77 15.46
CA SER A 63 35.80 6.44 15.34
C SER A 63 35.57 7.88 14.84
N GLN A 64 35.89 8.84 15.69
CA GLN A 64 36.01 10.25 15.33
C GLN A 64 37.42 10.52 14.76
N SER A 65 37.50 11.31 13.69
CA SER A 65 38.70 12.05 13.36
C SER A 65 38.35 13.39 12.71
N GLU A 66 38.90 14.45 13.28
CA GLU A 66 39.10 15.78 12.67
C GLU A 66 40.27 16.48 13.42
N PRO A 67 40.90 17.56 12.91
CA PRO A 67 42.02 17.48 11.96
C PRO A 67 43.29 18.26 12.40
N ALA A 68 44.32 18.19 11.54
CA ALA A 68 45.21 19.29 11.09
C ALA A 68 46.75 19.21 11.37
N ALA A 69 47.47 19.57 10.30
CA ALA A 69 48.76 20.30 10.18
C ALA A 69 50.09 19.55 9.88
N SER A 70 50.65 19.92 8.71
CA SER A 70 52.05 20.11 8.22
C SER A 70 53.24 19.79 9.15
N GLU A 71 54.42 19.32 8.75
CA GLU A 71 55.38 19.58 7.64
C GLU A 71 56.50 18.49 7.81
N GLN A 72 57.20 17.90 6.82
CA GLN A 72 58.42 18.39 6.13
C GLN A 72 59.10 17.18 5.42
N GLN A 73 60.10 17.48 4.57
CA GLN A 73 60.60 16.75 3.41
C GLN A 73 61.83 15.81 3.68
N THR A 74 62.09 14.86 2.76
CA THR A 74 63.38 14.53 2.06
C THR A 74 63.80 13.03 2.01
N GLU A 75 64.26 12.67 0.80
CA GLU A 75 65.15 11.56 0.36
C GLU A 75 64.56 10.25 -0.25
N ALA A 76 65.08 9.94 -1.45
CA ALA A 76 64.97 8.69 -2.22
C ALA A 76 66.35 7.97 -2.18
N PRO A 77 66.51 6.66 -2.48
CA PRO A 77 66.40 6.16 -3.87
C PRO A 77 66.02 4.65 -4.11
N THR A 78 65.58 4.36 -5.35
CA THR A 78 65.81 3.15 -6.20
C THR A 78 65.06 1.79 -6.01
N GLN A 79 64.20 1.51 -7.01
CA GLN A 79 63.85 0.28 -7.78
C GLN A 79 63.34 -1.04 -7.11
N THR A 80 62.18 -1.55 -7.57
CA THR A 80 61.97 -2.85 -8.28
C THR A 80 60.49 -3.02 -8.71
N GLN A 81 60.26 -3.75 -9.81
CA GLN A 81 59.06 -3.84 -10.67
C GLN A 81 57.82 -4.60 -10.11
N ALA A 82 56.61 -4.15 -10.52
CA ALA A 82 55.38 -4.83 -11.00
C ALA A 82 54.86 -6.16 -10.38
N PRO A 83 53.53 -6.45 -10.34
CA PRO A 83 52.51 -5.96 -11.28
C PRO A 83 51.24 -5.36 -10.68
N GLU A 84 50.70 -4.38 -11.41
CA GLU A 84 49.30 -3.97 -11.32
C GLU A 84 48.42 -5.10 -11.87
N THR A 85 47.57 -5.65 -11.01
CA THR A 85 46.46 -6.49 -11.46
C THR A 85 45.41 -5.58 -12.09
N THR A 86 45.55 -5.36 -13.38
CA THR A 86 44.43 -5.03 -14.26
C THR A 86 43.49 -6.23 -14.28
N THR A 87 42.28 -6.09 -13.75
CA THR A 87 41.18 -7.00 -14.09
C THR A 87 40.22 -6.24 -15.00
N SER A 88 40.50 -6.36 -16.28
CA SER A 88 39.57 -6.13 -17.37
C SER A 88 38.40 -7.11 -17.29
N LEU A 89 37.18 -6.61 -17.40
CA LEU A 89 36.12 -7.30 -18.12
C LEU A 89 35.48 -6.30 -19.09
N SER A 90 36.16 -6.08 -20.22
CA SER A 90 35.56 -5.56 -21.45
C SER A 90 34.97 -6.73 -22.22
N GLY A 91 33.70 -7.03 -21.99
CA GLY A 91 32.81 -7.14 -23.13
C GLY A 91 32.19 -5.76 -23.25
N ASP A 92 32.24 -5.11 -24.42
CA ASP A 92 31.76 -3.74 -24.58
C ASP A 92 30.25 -3.67 -24.30
N VAL A 93 29.89 -3.44 -23.03
CA VAL A 93 28.51 -3.18 -22.63
C VAL A 93 28.17 -1.78 -23.12
N THR A 94 27.49 -1.74 -24.26
CA THR A 94 26.97 -0.48 -24.80
C THR A 94 25.92 0.08 -23.84
N VAL A 95 26.10 1.33 -23.44
CA VAL A 95 25.11 2.08 -22.66
C VAL A 95 24.40 3.04 -23.62
N THR A 96 23.09 2.89 -23.74
CA THR A 96 22.24 3.83 -24.47
C THR A 96 21.58 4.76 -23.47
N ASP A 97 21.63 6.06 -23.72
CA ASP A 97 20.95 7.05 -22.87
C ASP A 97 19.45 6.75 -22.81
N TYR A 98 18.92 6.74 -21.60
CA TYR A 98 17.54 6.36 -21.31
C TYR A 98 17.13 6.96 -19.97
N SER A 99 16.10 7.79 -19.95
CA SER A 99 15.65 8.44 -18.71
C SER A 99 14.32 7.85 -18.25
N ALA A 100 14.28 7.36 -17.02
CA ALA A 100 13.04 6.90 -16.39
C ALA A 100 13.14 6.94 -14.86
N THR A 101 11.99 6.99 -14.19
CA THR A 101 11.91 6.58 -12.79
C THR A 101 11.45 5.13 -12.73
N MET A 102 12.28 4.27 -12.15
CA MET A 102 11.96 2.87 -11.86
C MET A 102 11.95 2.64 -10.35
N TYR A 103 11.50 1.48 -9.92
CA TYR A 103 11.43 1.15 -8.49
C TYR A 103 12.09 -0.19 -8.21
N SER A 104 12.78 -0.30 -7.07
CA SER A 104 13.32 -1.59 -6.59
C SER A 104 12.17 -2.56 -6.26
N THR A 105 12.31 -3.82 -6.65
CA THR A 105 11.37 -4.90 -6.30
C THR A 105 11.81 -5.73 -5.09
N THR A 106 12.99 -5.44 -4.52
CA THR A 106 13.60 -6.21 -3.44
C THR A 106 13.94 -5.33 -2.24
N VAL A 107 13.89 -5.92 -1.03
CA VAL A 107 14.26 -5.28 0.25
C VAL A 107 15.70 -4.76 0.26
N THR A 108 16.58 -5.36 -0.54
CA THR A 108 17.98 -4.95 -0.63
C THR A 108 18.45 -5.11 -2.07
N LEU A 109 18.52 -4.00 -2.80
CA LEU A 109 19.07 -3.94 -4.14
C LEU A 109 20.46 -3.33 -4.09
N ASN A 110 21.49 -4.10 -4.47
CA ASN A 110 22.85 -3.59 -4.57
C ASN A 110 22.98 -2.63 -5.77
N VAL A 111 23.51 -1.44 -5.51
CA VAL A 111 24.00 -0.49 -6.53
C VAL A 111 25.48 -0.76 -6.71
N ARG A 112 25.92 -0.87 -7.97
CA ARG A 112 27.29 -1.27 -8.31
C ARG A 112 28.01 -0.26 -9.19
N SER A 113 29.33 -0.32 -9.21
CA SER A 113 30.20 0.60 -9.95
C SER A 113 30.23 0.33 -11.46
N ALA A 114 29.88 -0.87 -11.90
CA ALA A 114 29.74 -1.24 -13.31
C ALA A 114 28.53 -2.16 -13.52
N PRO A 115 28.03 -2.34 -14.76
CA PRO A 115 26.90 -3.23 -15.06
C PRO A 115 27.32 -4.72 -15.01
N SER A 116 27.83 -5.18 -13.87
CA SER A 116 28.30 -6.55 -13.63
C SER A 116 28.16 -6.93 -12.17
N THR A 117 27.87 -8.21 -11.89
CA THR A 117 27.80 -8.77 -10.54
C THR A 117 29.16 -8.84 -9.83
N ASP A 118 30.26 -8.73 -10.58
CA ASP A 118 31.61 -8.83 -10.05
C ASP A 118 32.20 -7.45 -9.69
N SER A 119 31.50 -6.38 -10.04
CA SER A 119 31.92 -5.01 -9.74
C SER A 119 31.61 -4.58 -8.30
N GLN A 120 32.35 -3.59 -7.81
CA GLN A 120 32.23 -3.06 -6.46
C GLN A 120 30.80 -2.60 -6.16
N ILE A 121 30.31 -2.91 -4.96
CA ILE A 121 29.04 -2.38 -4.44
C ILE A 121 29.28 -0.96 -3.93
N LEU A 122 28.56 0.01 -4.50
CA LEU A 122 28.57 1.42 -4.12
C LEU A 122 27.61 1.72 -2.97
N GLY A 123 26.54 0.93 -2.87
CA GLY A 123 25.50 1.10 -1.86
C GLY A 123 24.34 0.16 -2.07
N GLN A 124 23.27 0.38 -1.31
CA GLN A 124 22.05 -0.42 -1.37
C GLN A 124 20.81 0.47 -1.40
N LEU A 125 19.79 0.01 -2.11
CA LEU A 125 18.49 0.63 -2.19
C LEU A 125 17.47 -0.31 -1.56
N GLY A 126 16.55 0.24 -0.76
CA GLY A 126 15.45 -0.50 -0.18
C GLY A 126 14.38 -0.84 -1.22
N GLN A 127 13.44 -1.70 -0.84
CA GLN A 127 12.26 -1.98 -1.65
C GLN A 127 11.48 -0.69 -1.94
N ASP A 128 10.91 -0.58 -3.14
CA ASP A 128 10.10 0.57 -3.58
C ASP A 128 10.82 1.93 -3.56
N THR A 129 12.14 1.94 -3.36
CA THR A 129 12.93 3.16 -3.50
C THR A 129 12.84 3.64 -4.95
N PRO A 130 12.46 4.90 -5.22
CA PRO A 130 12.46 5.45 -6.56
C PRO A 130 13.89 5.61 -7.08
N ILE A 131 14.12 5.19 -8.31
CA ILE A 131 15.45 5.11 -8.93
C ILE A 131 15.41 5.92 -10.21
N LYS A 132 16.23 6.97 -10.27
CA LYS A 132 16.43 7.78 -11.47
C LYS A 132 17.37 7.03 -12.41
N VAL A 133 16.79 6.32 -13.36
CA VAL A 133 17.50 5.65 -14.44
C VAL A 133 17.93 6.70 -15.47
N THR A 134 19.19 6.63 -15.90
CA THR A 134 19.82 7.53 -16.86
C THR A 134 20.38 6.83 -18.10
N GLY A 135 20.39 5.49 -18.13
CA GLY A 135 20.79 4.72 -19.31
C GLY A 135 20.42 3.24 -19.22
N LYS A 136 20.28 2.58 -20.37
CA LYS A 136 20.10 1.12 -20.47
C LYS A 136 21.38 0.47 -20.99
N CYS A 137 21.84 -0.55 -20.30
CA CYS A 137 22.98 -1.37 -20.71
C CYS A 137 22.49 -2.55 -21.56
N SER A 138 23.26 -2.94 -22.58
CA SER A 138 22.93 -4.07 -23.46
C SER A 138 22.84 -5.44 -22.77
N ASN A 139 23.30 -5.54 -21.52
CA ASN A 139 23.39 -6.78 -20.75
C ASN A 139 22.38 -6.87 -19.59
N GLY A 140 21.27 -6.14 -19.64
CA GLY A 140 20.20 -6.24 -18.62
C GLY A 140 20.51 -5.50 -17.31
N TRP A 141 21.29 -4.43 -17.41
CA TRP A 141 21.52 -3.48 -16.32
C TRP A 141 21.00 -2.10 -16.70
N PHE A 142 20.68 -1.30 -15.69
CA PHE A 142 20.40 0.12 -15.85
C PHE A 142 21.50 0.95 -15.22
N ARG A 143 21.90 2.01 -15.92
CA ARG A 143 22.69 3.12 -15.39
C ARG A 143 21.75 4.04 -14.63
N ILE A 144 22.13 4.44 -13.43
CA ILE A 144 21.30 5.25 -12.53
C ILE A 144 22.09 6.43 -11.98
N ASP A 145 21.38 7.47 -11.60
CA ASP A 145 21.87 8.53 -10.72
C ASP A 145 21.67 8.07 -9.28
N PHE A 146 22.78 7.79 -8.60
CA PHE A 146 22.82 7.36 -7.21
C PHE A 146 23.54 8.44 -6.39
N ASN A 147 22.77 9.29 -5.72
CA ASN A 147 23.29 10.40 -4.91
C ASN A 147 24.24 11.34 -5.66
N GLY A 148 23.98 11.63 -6.94
CA GLY A 148 24.82 12.48 -7.78
C GLY A 148 26.01 11.75 -8.42
N GLN A 149 26.19 10.46 -8.12
CA GLN A 149 27.19 9.58 -8.74
C GLN A 149 26.52 8.64 -9.77
N THR A 150 27.27 8.20 -10.78
CA THR A 150 26.84 7.11 -11.66
C THR A 150 26.93 5.76 -10.94
N GLY A 151 25.81 5.04 -10.88
CA GLY A 151 25.75 3.66 -10.41
C GLY A 151 25.00 2.75 -11.38
N TYR A 152 25.01 1.44 -11.11
CA TYR A 152 24.33 0.45 -11.93
C TYR A 152 23.54 -0.54 -11.06
N CYS A 153 22.33 -0.91 -11.50
CA CYS A 153 21.54 -1.96 -10.88
C CYS A 153 20.91 -2.88 -11.95
N SER A 154 20.65 -4.13 -11.59
CA SER A 154 20.14 -5.12 -12.55
C SER A 154 18.66 -4.86 -12.87
N GLU A 155 18.31 -4.84 -14.16
CA GLU A 155 16.95 -4.68 -14.67
C GLU A 155 15.98 -5.71 -14.05
N LYS A 156 16.46 -6.92 -13.74
CA LYS A 156 15.68 -7.98 -13.09
C LYS A 156 15.02 -7.54 -11.78
N TYR A 157 15.65 -6.63 -11.06
CA TYR A 157 15.17 -6.16 -9.75
C TYR A 157 14.53 -4.77 -9.83
N LEU A 158 14.34 -4.26 -11.05
CA LEU A 158 13.64 -3.02 -11.29
C LEU A 158 12.30 -3.31 -11.95
N LYS A 159 11.28 -2.60 -11.51
CA LYS A 159 10.01 -2.51 -12.22
C LYS A 159 9.93 -1.14 -12.86
N GLY A 160 9.70 -1.15 -14.17
CA GLY A 160 9.67 0.07 -14.97
C GLY A 160 8.29 0.70 -15.00
N SER A 161 8.28 2.01 -15.25
CA SER A 161 7.13 2.72 -15.81
C SER A 161 6.76 2.24 -17.25
N GLN A 162 7.57 1.35 -17.85
CA GLN A 162 7.41 0.87 -19.23
C GLN A 162 6.40 -0.27 -19.41
N ASP A 163 5.87 -0.86 -18.33
CA ASP A 163 4.68 -1.73 -18.40
C ASP A 163 3.37 -0.92 -18.31
N LEU A 164 3.45 0.42 -18.34
CA LEU A 164 2.35 1.38 -18.18
C LEU A 164 1.90 1.99 -19.51
N SER A 165 2.19 1.28 -20.61
CA SER A 165 2.33 1.77 -21.99
C SER A 165 1.09 2.34 -22.68
N ASP A 166 -0.05 2.52 -21.99
CA ASP A 166 -1.20 3.28 -22.53
C ASP A 166 -2.25 3.58 -21.45
N LYS A 167 -1.81 3.96 -20.25
CA LYS A 167 -2.77 4.28 -19.16
C LYS A 167 -2.85 5.80 -18.97
N PRO A 168 -4.04 6.35 -18.76
CA PRO A 168 -4.20 7.79 -18.53
C PRO A 168 -3.73 8.22 -17.14
N TYR A 169 -3.71 7.28 -16.19
CA TYR A 169 -3.46 7.57 -14.78
C TYR A 169 -2.47 6.60 -14.13
N TYR A 170 -1.84 7.07 -13.06
CA TYR A 170 -1.06 6.30 -12.10
C TYR A 170 -1.54 6.62 -10.69
N ILE A 171 -1.72 5.60 -9.85
CA ILE A 171 -2.27 5.75 -8.51
C ILE A 171 -1.17 5.51 -7.47
N LYS A 172 -1.03 6.44 -6.53
CA LYS A 172 -0.15 6.31 -5.36
C LYS A 172 -1.01 6.30 -4.11
N VAL A 173 -0.76 5.35 -3.21
CA VAL A 173 -1.48 5.20 -1.93
C VAL A 173 -0.46 5.33 -0.81
N ASN A 174 -0.58 6.39 -0.03
CA ASN A 174 0.21 6.56 1.18
C ASN A 174 -0.60 6.03 2.37
N ARG A 175 -0.17 4.90 2.93
CA ARG A 175 -0.89 4.24 4.04
C ARG A 175 -0.75 5.03 5.34
N THR A 176 0.41 5.62 5.59
CA THR A 176 0.69 6.44 6.78
C THR A 176 -0.26 7.63 6.86
N GLN A 177 -0.55 8.27 5.72
CA GLN A 177 -1.38 9.47 5.66
C GLN A 177 -2.85 9.19 5.29
N ASN A 178 -3.21 7.95 4.93
CA ASN A 178 -4.56 7.55 4.48
C ASN A 178 -5.07 8.42 3.32
N ILE A 179 -4.25 8.51 2.28
CA ILE A 179 -4.50 9.33 1.10
C ILE A 179 -4.11 8.57 -0.18
N VAL A 180 -4.94 8.73 -1.20
CA VAL A 180 -4.66 8.29 -2.56
C VAL A 180 -4.39 9.54 -3.42
N ILE A 181 -3.27 9.55 -4.14
CA ILE A 181 -2.97 10.57 -5.14
C ILE A 181 -2.96 9.91 -6.52
N VAL A 182 -3.75 10.47 -7.44
CA VAL A 182 -3.75 10.11 -8.85
C VAL A 182 -2.87 11.08 -9.61
N TYR A 183 -2.01 10.55 -10.48
CA TYR A 183 -1.12 11.29 -11.36
C TYR A 183 -1.50 11.09 -12.81
N THR A 184 -1.31 12.14 -13.61
CA THR A 184 -1.36 12.12 -15.07
C THR A 184 0.05 12.23 -15.64
N LYS A 185 0.17 11.96 -16.94
CA LYS A 185 1.43 12.11 -17.67
C LYS A 185 1.77 13.59 -17.89
N ASP A 186 3.03 13.95 -17.75
CA ASP A 186 3.59 15.20 -18.26
C ASP A 186 3.83 15.14 -19.79
N ALA A 187 4.33 16.24 -20.35
CA ALA A 187 4.67 16.34 -21.77
C ALA A 187 5.74 15.32 -22.24
N ASN A 188 6.52 14.76 -21.31
CA ASN A 188 7.54 13.76 -21.60
C ASN A 188 7.02 12.32 -21.38
N GLY A 189 5.73 12.16 -21.04
CA GLY A 189 5.08 10.87 -20.83
C GLY A 189 5.27 10.28 -19.43
N GLY A 190 5.92 10.99 -18.50
CA GLY A 190 6.13 10.55 -17.12
C GLY A 190 4.94 10.88 -16.22
N TYR A 191 4.54 9.98 -15.31
CA TYR A 191 3.46 10.26 -14.35
C TYR A 191 3.92 11.17 -13.21
N THR A 192 4.13 12.45 -13.50
CA THR A 192 4.70 13.43 -12.56
C THR A 192 3.71 14.53 -12.19
N VAL A 193 2.58 14.64 -12.88
CA VAL A 193 1.59 15.70 -12.67
C VAL A 193 0.49 15.20 -11.72
N PRO A 194 0.44 15.69 -10.46
CA PRO A 194 -0.64 15.35 -9.54
C PRO A 194 -1.98 15.86 -10.09
N TYR A 195 -2.99 14.99 -10.11
CA TYR A 195 -4.27 15.26 -10.74
C TYR A 195 -5.42 15.28 -9.73
N LYS A 196 -5.49 14.29 -8.83
CA LYS A 196 -6.58 14.19 -7.85
C LYS A 196 -6.07 13.57 -6.54
N ALA A 197 -6.52 14.13 -5.43
CA ALA A 197 -6.36 13.53 -4.10
C ALA A 197 -7.71 12.93 -3.65
N MET A 198 -7.64 11.81 -2.95
CA MET A 198 -8.79 11.13 -2.35
C MET A 198 -8.42 10.74 -0.92
N VAL A 199 -9.32 10.98 0.02
CA VAL A 199 -9.21 10.39 1.36
C VAL A 199 -9.49 8.90 1.25
N CYS A 200 -8.71 8.07 1.93
CA CYS A 200 -8.99 6.63 2.00
C CYS A 200 -8.87 6.09 3.43
N SER A 201 -9.21 4.82 3.60
CA SER A 201 -8.89 4.05 4.81
C SER A 201 -8.24 2.74 4.42
N VAL A 202 -6.98 2.59 4.80
CA VAL A 202 -6.21 1.36 4.57
C VAL A 202 -6.50 0.30 5.64
N GLY A 203 -5.85 -0.86 5.50
CA GLY A 203 -5.88 -1.95 6.46
C GLY A 203 -5.19 -1.61 7.77
N LEU A 204 -5.77 -2.04 8.87
CA LEU A 204 -5.15 -1.98 10.20
C LEU A 204 -3.87 -2.81 10.25
N ASN A 205 -2.93 -2.43 11.13
CA ASN A 205 -1.71 -3.19 11.42
C ASN A 205 -0.95 -3.59 10.14
N ASP A 206 -0.77 -2.64 9.23
CA ASP A 206 -0.06 -2.83 7.96
C ASP A 206 -0.65 -3.90 7.02
N ALA A 207 -1.92 -4.28 7.23
CA ALA A 207 -2.57 -5.35 6.45
C ALA A 207 -2.74 -5.01 4.96
N THR A 208 -2.77 -3.72 4.57
CA THR A 208 -2.68 -3.34 3.14
C THR A 208 -1.22 -3.44 2.71
N PRO A 209 -0.86 -4.31 1.75
CA PRO A 209 0.54 -4.52 1.40
C PRO A 209 1.14 -3.31 0.69
N THR A 210 2.39 -2.98 1.01
CA THR A 210 3.20 -2.06 0.22
C THR A 210 3.75 -2.76 -1.03
N GLY A 211 4.04 -1.98 -2.05
CA GLY A 211 4.59 -2.48 -3.30
C GLY A 211 4.05 -1.72 -4.51
N SER A 212 4.30 -2.28 -5.69
CA SER A 212 3.64 -1.81 -6.91
C SER A 212 2.93 -2.94 -7.60
N TYR A 213 1.78 -2.57 -8.17
CA TYR A 213 0.80 -3.46 -8.72
C TYR A 213 0.19 -2.83 -9.97
N ASN A 214 -0.54 -3.65 -10.71
CA ASN A 214 -1.37 -3.20 -11.82
C ASN A 214 -2.80 -3.67 -11.56
N THR A 215 -3.75 -2.75 -11.63
CA THR A 215 -5.16 -3.08 -11.43
C THR A 215 -5.63 -4.15 -12.41
N THR A 216 -6.58 -4.99 -12.00
CA THR A 216 -7.08 -6.10 -12.83
C THR A 216 -8.58 -6.01 -13.05
N ASP A 217 -9.35 -6.74 -12.25
CA ASP A 217 -10.80 -6.85 -12.40
C ASP A 217 -11.53 -5.66 -11.77
N LYS A 218 -12.73 -5.40 -12.29
CA LYS A 218 -13.63 -4.36 -11.79
C LYS A 218 -15.01 -4.92 -11.52
N TYR A 219 -15.67 -4.45 -10.47
CA TYR A 219 -16.98 -4.92 -10.03
C TYR A 219 -17.85 -3.73 -9.61
N THR A 220 -19.08 -3.65 -10.11
CA THR A 220 -20.05 -2.66 -9.62
C THR A 220 -20.43 -2.92 -8.16
N TRP A 221 -20.56 -4.20 -7.80
CA TRP A 221 -20.66 -4.69 -6.43
C TRP A 221 -19.72 -5.86 -6.22
N ARG A 222 -19.00 -5.88 -5.09
CA ARG A 222 -18.11 -6.99 -4.73
C ARG A 222 -18.35 -7.46 -3.30
N LEU A 223 -18.54 -8.76 -3.12
CA LEU A 223 -18.53 -9.41 -1.81
C LEU A 223 -17.12 -9.28 -1.19
N LEU A 224 -17.08 -8.80 0.04
CA LEU A 224 -15.89 -8.54 0.82
C LEU A 224 -15.81 -9.49 2.03
N SER A 225 -14.66 -9.50 2.69
CA SER A 225 -14.50 -10.18 3.98
C SER A 225 -15.48 -9.61 5.00
N GLY A 226 -16.14 -10.47 5.78
CA GLY A 226 -17.19 -10.07 6.71
C GLY A 226 -18.62 -10.21 6.18
N ASN A 227 -18.81 -10.75 4.97
CA ASN A 227 -20.13 -10.92 4.33
C ASN A 227 -20.85 -9.59 4.08
N VAL A 228 -20.08 -8.61 3.64
CA VAL A 228 -20.51 -7.24 3.30
C VAL A 228 -20.11 -6.93 1.86
N TYR A 229 -20.58 -5.82 1.31
CA TYR A 229 -20.38 -5.48 -0.10
C TYR A 229 -19.75 -4.12 -0.28
N GLY A 230 -18.83 -4.00 -1.25
CA GLY A 230 -18.31 -2.70 -1.70
C GLY A 230 -18.86 -2.35 -3.07
N GLN A 231 -19.27 -1.09 -3.24
CA GLN A 231 -19.57 -0.52 -4.55
C GLN A 231 -18.26 -0.19 -5.29
N TYR A 232 -18.32 -0.26 -6.62
CA TYR A 232 -17.26 0.18 -7.55
C TYR A 232 -15.86 -0.34 -7.19
N ALA A 233 -15.76 -1.64 -6.94
CA ALA A 233 -14.52 -2.26 -6.55
C ALA A 233 -13.57 -2.44 -7.74
N THR A 234 -12.31 -2.05 -7.58
CA THR A 234 -11.22 -2.27 -8.54
C THR A 234 -10.12 -3.09 -7.87
N ARG A 235 -9.80 -4.27 -8.40
CA ARG A 235 -8.80 -5.18 -7.83
C ARG A 235 -7.39 -4.64 -8.08
N ILE A 236 -6.56 -4.65 -7.04
CA ILE A 236 -5.14 -4.23 -7.09
C ILE A 236 -4.26 -5.47 -7.23
N THR A 237 -4.35 -6.40 -6.27
CA THR A 237 -3.62 -7.67 -6.26
C THR A 237 -4.29 -8.64 -5.30
N GLY A 238 -4.22 -9.95 -5.57
CA GLY A 238 -4.82 -10.97 -4.71
C GLY A 238 -6.26 -10.61 -4.30
N HIS A 239 -6.50 -10.51 -2.99
CA HIS A 239 -7.79 -10.11 -2.42
C HIS A 239 -7.86 -8.63 -2.00
N TYR A 240 -6.87 -7.81 -2.34
CA TYR A 240 -6.82 -6.38 -2.03
C TYR A 240 -7.45 -5.55 -3.16
N LEU A 241 -8.40 -4.69 -2.81
CA LEU A 241 -9.15 -3.86 -3.75
C LEU A 241 -9.19 -2.40 -3.29
N PHE A 242 -9.31 -1.49 -4.24
CA PHE A 242 -10.03 -0.24 -4.01
C PHE A 242 -11.53 -0.54 -4.03
N HIS A 243 -12.32 -0.01 -3.10
CA HIS A 243 -13.78 -0.08 -3.15
C HIS A 243 -14.40 1.00 -2.25
N SER A 244 -15.71 1.23 -2.38
CA SER A 244 -16.44 2.12 -1.46
C SER A 244 -16.37 1.62 -0.01
N VAL A 245 -16.73 2.43 0.97
CA VAL A 245 -17.03 1.94 2.31
C VAL A 245 -18.07 0.79 2.23
N PRO A 246 -17.99 -0.24 3.11
CA PRO A 246 -18.87 -1.41 3.06
C PRO A 246 -20.37 -1.13 3.24
N TYR A 247 -21.17 -2.01 2.67
CA TYR A 247 -22.63 -2.07 2.77
C TYR A 247 -23.05 -3.45 3.25
N VAL A 248 -24.11 -3.51 4.07
CA VAL A 248 -24.62 -4.78 4.61
C VAL A 248 -25.17 -5.68 3.49
N THR A 249 -25.81 -5.08 2.47
CA THR A 249 -26.31 -5.78 1.28
C THR A 249 -25.93 -5.03 0.00
N GLN A 250 -26.27 -5.57 -1.17
CA GLN A 250 -26.10 -4.88 -2.47
C GLN A 250 -27.20 -3.82 -2.69
N ASN A 251 -27.41 -2.98 -1.70
CA ASN A 251 -28.38 -1.89 -1.71
C ASN A 251 -27.68 -0.60 -1.27
N LYS A 252 -27.84 0.47 -2.06
CA LYS A 252 -27.24 1.78 -1.79
C LYS A 252 -27.76 2.45 -0.51
N ALA A 253 -28.90 1.98 0.01
CA ALA A 253 -29.49 2.40 1.27
C ALA A 253 -29.07 1.54 2.49
N ASP A 254 -28.01 0.74 2.37
CA ASP A 254 -27.52 -0.15 3.45
C ASP A 254 -26.05 0.12 3.83
N LEU A 255 -25.59 1.38 3.74
CA LEU A 255 -24.22 1.78 4.10
C LEU A 255 -23.91 1.48 5.58
N GLU A 256 -22.73 0.92 5.83
CA GLU A 256 -22.15 0.88 7.17
C GLU A 256 -21.58 2.26 7.55
N TYR A 257 -22.44 3.18 7.97
CA TYR A 257 -22.08 4.58 8.20
C TYR A 257 -21.04 4.79 9.32
N GLU A 258 -20.96 3.88 10.29
CA GLU A 258 -19.89 3.90 11.30
C GLU A 258 -18.52 3.64 10.67
N GLU A 259 -18.46 2.77 9.65
CA GLU A 259 -17.25 2.55 8.86
C GLU A 259 -16.98 3.72 7.91
N PHE A 260 -18.02 4.38 7.40
CA PHE A 260 -17.87 5.59 6.58
C PHE A 260 -17.21 6.70 7.37
N ASN A 261 -17.65 6.88 8.61
CA ASN A 261 -17.08 7.84 9.54
C ASN A 261 -15.65 7.51 9.97
N LYS A 262 -15.01 6.44 9.48
CA LYS A 262 -13.58 6.16 9.69
C LYS A 262 -12.70 6.59 8.51
N LEU A 263 -13.28 7.09 7.41
CA LEU A 263 -12.51 7.59 6.27
C LEU A 263 -11.45 8.60 6.71
N GLY A 264 -10.20 8.35 6.29
CA GLY A 264 -9.01 9.11 6.68
C GLY A 264 -8.18 8.48 7.78
N GLU A 265 -8.62 7.34 8.32
CA GLU A 265 -7.93 6.53 9.33
C GLU A 265 -7.82 5.07 8.85
N ALA A 266 -6.83 4.31 9.33
CA ALA A 266 -6.76 2.88 9.04
C ALA A 266 -7.95 2.15 9.69
N ALA A 267 -8.70 1.37 8.92
CA ALA A 267 -9.96 0.80 9.40
C ALA A 267 -10.33 -0.55 8.77
N SER A 268 -9.65 -0.97 7.70
CA SER A 268 -10.03 -2.18 6.94
C SER A 268 -9.23 -3.42 7.37
N LEU A 269 -9.57 -4.57 6.79
CA LEU A 269 -8.80 -5.82 6.91
C LEU A 269 -7.69 -5.95 5.85
N GLY A 270 -7.49 -4.92 5.02
CA GLY A 270 -6.43 -4.89 4.00
C GLY A 270 -6.81 -4.14 2.72
N CYS A 271 -8.10 -4.03 2.38
CA CYS A 271 -8.54 -3.25 1.24
C CYS A 271 -8.40 -1.73 1.47
N ILE A 272 -8.46 -0.95 0.41
CA ILE A 272 -8.45 0.51 0.48
C ILE A 272 -9.88 1.00 0.30
N ARG A 273 -10.49 1.45 1.40
CA ARG A 273 -11.86 1.99 1.42
C ARG A 273 -11.84 3.45 1.00
N LEU A 274 -12.82 3.83 0.20
CA LEU A 274 -13.03 5.18 -0.34
C LEU A 274 -14.50 5.57 -0.17
N SER A 275 -14.84 6.85 -0.34
CA SER A 275 -16.22 7.23 -0.59
C SER A 275 -16.72 6.60 -1.90
N VAL A 276 -18.04 6.52 -2.10
CA VAL A 276 -18.61 6.03 -3.38
C VAL A 276 -18.14 6.87 -4.55
N GLU A 277 -18.10 8.20 -4.41
CA GLU A 277 -17.64 9.10 -5.48
C GLU A 277 -16.21 8.78 -5.92
N ASP A 278 -15.28 8.65 -4.98
CA ASP A 278 -13.86 8.39 -5.29
C ASP A 278 -13.64 6.95 -5.78
N ALA A 279 -14.32 5.95 -5.19
CA ALA A 279 -14.29 4.57 -5.67
C ALA A 279 -14.82 4.47 -7.11
N LYS A 280 -15.94 5.14 -7.39
CA LYS A 280 -16.53 5.20 -8.73
C LYS A 280 -15.60 5.91 -9.70
N TRP A 281 -14.94 6.98 -9.28
CA TRP A 281 -13.98 7.69 -10.13
C TRP A 281 -12.85 6.76 -10.58
N ILE A 282 -12.25 5.97 -9.67
CA ILE A 282 -11.24 4.97 -10.03
C ILE A 282 -11.83 3.92 -10.97
N TYR A 283 -13.02 3.41 -10.64
CA TYR A 283 -13.72 2.41 -11.45
C TYR A 283 -13.99 2.90 -12.88
N ASP A 284 -14.35 4.15 -13.08
CA ASP A 284 -14.67 4.69 -14.41
C ASP A 284 -13.39 5.08 -15.18
N ASN A 285 -12.41 5.69 -14.52
CA ASN A 285 -11.31 6.40 -15.19
C ASN A 285 -10.00 5.62 -15.27
N CYS A 286 -9.80 4.61 -14.41
CA CYS A 286 -8.54 3.87 -14.33
C CYS A 286 -8.68 2.49 -14.99
N PRO A 287 -8.44 2.30 -16.31
CA PRO A 287 -8.62 1.02 -17.00
C PRO A 287 -7.76 -0.11 -16.40
N LYS A 288 -8.10 -1.36 -16.73
CA LYS A 288 -7.30 -2.53 -16.35
C LYS A 288 -5.84 -2.32 -16.73
N GLY A 289 -4.92 -2.67 -15.84
CA GLY A 289 -3.49 -2.41 -15.98
C GLY A 289 -3.08 -1.03 -15.49
N THR A 290 -3.98 -0.22 -14.92
CA THR A 290 -3.59 1.04 -14.27
C THR A 290 -2.60 0.75 -13.15
N PRO A 291 -1.42 1.40 -13.15
CA PRO A 291 -0.42 1.20 -12.12
C PRO A 291 -0.83 1.77 -10.78
N VAL A 292 -0.42 1.06 -9.73
CA VAL A 292 -0.65 1.43 -8.34
C VAL A 292 0.64 1.23 -7.57
N THR A 293 1.10 2.23 -6.82
CA THR A 293 2.12 2.04 -5.77
C THR A 293 1.51 2.32 -4.42
N ILE A 294 1.76 1.43 -3.47
CA ILE A 294 1.35 1.55 -2.08
C ILE A 294 2.61 1.64 -1.24
N TYR A 295 2.73 2.68 -0.40
CA TYR A 295 3.93 2.99 0.36
C TYR A 295 3.61 3.68 1.69
N ASP A 296 4.63 3.85 2.51
CA ASP A 296 4.60 4.60 3.76
C ASP A 296 5.53 5.81 3.65
N SER A 297 5.03 6.99 4.01
CA SER A 297 5.86 8.18 4.20
C SER A 297 5.11 9.24 5.02
N ASN A 298 5.84 9.96 5.86
CA ASN A 298 5.35 11.16 6.55
C ASN A 298 5.62 12.45 5.76
N ASP A 299 6.34 12.37 4.64
CA ASP A 299 6.62 13.55 3.81
C ASP A 299 5.33 14.10 3.21
N PRO A 300 5.19 15.44 3.09
CA PRO A 300 4.00 16.03 2.50
C PRO A 300 3.70 15.49 1.10
N GLU A 301 2.46 15.04 0.88
CA GLU A 301 1.98 14.70 -0.46
C GLU A 301 1.80 15.97 -1.32
N PRO A 302 1.92 15.88 -2.66
CA PRO A 302 1.87 17.06 -3.52
C PRO A 302 0.47 17.67 -3.64
N LEU A 303 -0.57 16.97 -3.20
CA LEU A 303 -1.93 17.51 -3.04
C LEU A 303 -2.39 17.28 -1.61
N ALA A 304 -3.06 18.27 -1.04
CA ALA A 304 -3.59 18.19 0.31
C ALA A 304 -4.65 17.06 0.42
N LYS A 305 -4.65 16.36 1.56
CA LYS A 305 -5.67 15.36 1.87
C LYS A 305 -7.05 16.04 1.95
N PRO A 306 -8.06 15.60 1.16
CA PRO A 306 -9.41 16.08 1.33
C PRO A 306 -9.93 15.82 2.74
N THR A 307 -10.68 16.77 3.31
CA THR A 307 -11.34 16.57 4.60
C THR A 307 -12.40 15.47 4.47
N PRO A 308 -12.33 14.39 5.27
CA PRO A 308 -13.34 13.33 5.20
C PRO A 308 -14.70 13.85 5.64
N ILE A 309 -15.75 13.56 4.87
CA ILE A 309 -17.14 13.82 5.26
C ILE A 309 -17.48 12.92 6.45
N ARG A 310 -18.17 13.47 7.45
CA ARG A 310 -18.68 12.72 8.60
C ARG A 310 -20.20 12.81 8.61
N ILE A 311 -20.86 11.66 8.71
CA ILE A 311 -22.30 11.49 8.78
C ILE A 311 -22.74 11.63 10.24
N ASP A 312 -23.71 12.50 10.51
CA ASP A 312 -24.41 12.50 11.80
C ASP A 312 -25.14 11.17 11.97
N THR A 313 -24.78 10.43 13.01
CA THR A 313 -25.37 9.12 13.27
C THR A 313 -26.83 9.21 13.66
N ASN A 314 -27.38 10.38 13.99
CA ASN A 314 -28.83 10.54 14.24
C ASN A 314 -29.63 10.86 12.98
N ASP A 315 -28.98 11.16 11.85
CA ASP A 315 -29.66 11.47 10.59
C ASP A 315 -30.25 10.20 9.96
N SER A 316 -31.52 10.25 9.58
CA SER A 316 -32.19 9.13 8.88
C SER A 316 -31.53 8.73 7.55
N ARG A 317 -30.84 9.66 6.89
CA ARG A 317 -30.14 9.45 5.61
C ARG A 317 -28.81 8.74 5.77
N ARG A 318 -28.34 8.52 7.01
CA ARG A 318 -27.04 7.89 7.33
C ARG A 318 -26.78 6.58 6.59
N VAL A 319 -27.84 5.88 6.19
CA VAL A 319 -27.75 4.61 5.47
C VAL A 319 -27.34 4.75 3.99
N TRP A 320 -27.17 5.97 3.50
CA TRP A 320 -26.63 6.29 2.19
C TRP A 320 -25.26 6.97 2.31
N ASP A 321 -24.37 6.68 1.36
CA ASP A 321 -23.13 7.46 1.19
C ASP A 321 -23.48 8.85 0.65
N PRO A 322 -23.14 9.95 1.35
CA PRO A 322 -23.48 11.31 0.93
C PRO A 322 -22.83 11.73 -0.39
N THR A 323 -21.80 11.01 -0.83
CA THR A 323 -21.10 11.27 -2.09
C THR A 323 -21.67 10.48 -3.28
N ASP A 324 -22.49 9.44 -3.04
CA ASP A 324 -23.02 8.59 -4.12
C ASP A 324 -23.73 9.46 -5.18
N PRO A 325 -23.32 9.42 -6.46
CA PRO A 325 -23.89 10.26 -7.51
C PRO A 325 -25.29 9.82 -7.95
N ASP A 326 -25.86 8.78 -7.35
CA ASP A 326 -27.23 8.36 -7.64
C ASP A 326 -28.22 9.52 -7.50
N PRO A 327 -29.04 9.82 -8.53
CA PRO A 327 -30.09 10.83 -8.43
C PRO A 327 -31.11 10.57 -7.31
N SER A 328 -31.29 9.30 -6.88
CA SER A 328 -32.17 8.96 -5.76
C SER A 328 -31.53 9.16 -4.39
N ASN A 329 -30.26 9.58 -4.32
CA ASN A 329 -29.55 9.76 -3.06
C ASN A 329 -30.22 10.87 -2.22
N PRO A 330 -30.74 10.57 -1.02
CA PRO A 330 -31.47 11.54 -0.20
C PRO A 330 -30.58 12.67 0.37
N TRP A 331 -29.25 12.55 0.27
CA TRP A 331 -28.33 13.64 0.61
C TRP A 331 -28.29 14.75 -0.44
N ARG A 332 -28.83 14.51 -1.64
CA ARG A 332 -28.85 15.46 -2.77
C ARG A 332 -30.18 16.20 -2.94
N GLN A 333 -31.16 15.92 -2.08
CA GLN A 333 -32.52 16.47 -2.15
C GLN A 333 -32.71 17.70 -1.27
#